data_AF-A0A5Q4FCE3-F1
#
_entry.id   AF-A0A5Q4FCE3-F1
#
_cell.length_a   1.000
_cell.length_b   1.000
_cell.length_c   1.000
_cell.angle_alpha   90.00
_cell.angle_beta   90.00
_cell.angle_gamma   90.00
#
_symmetry.space_group_name_H-M   'P 1'
#
loop_
_entity.id
_entity.type
_entity.pdbx_description
1 polymer ?
#
loop_
_entity_poly.entity_id
_entity_poly.type
_entity_poly.pdbx_seq_one_letter_code
_entity_poly.pdbx_strand_id
1 'polypeptide(L)' 'ITVYDILEYLASGMSVEDILRDFPELTEEDIRACIAFAANRERELTKISA' A
#
# COMPACT_ATOMS: atom_id res chain seq x y z
N ILE A 1 2.35 5.50 -10.16
CA ILE A 1 2.87 4.70 -9.02
C ILE A 1 2.01 3.46 -8.84
N THR A 2 2.57 2.31 -8.46
CA THR A 2 1.82 1.07 -8.22
C THR A 2 1.57 0.84 -6.73
N VAL A 3 0.66 -0.08 -6.39
CA VAL A 3 0.40 -0.50 -5.00
C VAL A 3 1.68 -1.01 -4.32
N TYR A 4 2.54 -1.72 -5.06
CA TYR A 4 3.81 -2.23 -4.54
C TYR A 4 4.78 -1.10 -4.19
N ASP A 5 4.90 -0.10 -5.04
CA ASP A 5 5.78 1.05 -4.78
C ASP A 5 5.35 1.77 -3.49
N ILE A 6 4.05 1.98 -3.28
CA ILE A 6 3.52 2.61 -2.04
C ILE A 6 3.93 1.78 -0.81
N LEU A 7 3.83 0.46 -0.87
CA LEU A 7 4.23 -0.42 0.22
C LEU A 7 5.74 -0.42 0.45
N GLU A 8 6.56 -0.35 -0.62
CA GLU A 8 8.02 -0.24 -0.50
C GLU A 8 8.45 1.10 0.12
N TYR A 9 7.80 2.20 -0.23
CA TYR A 9 8.06 3.50 0.38
C TYR A 9 7.71 3.50 1.87
N LEU A 10 6.55 2.94 2.23
CA LEU A 10 6.16 2.78 3.64
C LEU A 10 7.13 1.85 4.39
N ALA A 11 7.57 0.75 3.78
CA ALA A 11 8.56 -0.16 4.36
C ALA A 11 9.94 0.48 4.54
N SER A 12 10.29 1.45 3.68
CA SER A 12 11.52 2.24 3.78
C SER A 12 11.44 3.33 4.86
N GLY A 13 10.29 3.49 5.52
CA GLY A 13 10.08 4.46 6.60
C GLY A 13 9.52 5.81 6.15
N MET A 14 9.10 5.94 4.89
CA MET A 14 8.41 7.15 4.40
C MET A 14 7.02 7.27 5.03
N SER A 15 6.60 8.48 5.40
CA SER A 15 5.26 8.71 5.94
C SER A 15 4.21 8.78 4.82
N VAL A 16 2.95 8.52 5.17
CA VAL A 16 1.82 8.69 4.24
C VAL A 16 1.75 10.13 3.73
N GLU A 17 2.06 11.11 4.59
CA GLU A 17 2.06 12.54 4.25
C GLU A 17 3.14 12.89 3.22
N ASP A 18 4.32 12.28 3.31
CA ASP A 18 5.40 12.46 2.33
C ASP A 18 4.99 11.85 0.97
N ILE A 19 4.38 10.66 0.97
CA ILE A 19 3.87 10.03 -0.25
C ILE A 19 2.79 10.91 -0.89
N LEU A 20 1.86 11.47 -0.12
CA LEU A 20 0.84 12.38 -0.65
C LEU A 20 1.41 13.70 -1.18
N ARG A 21 2.54 14.15 -0.63
CA ARG A 21 3.26 15.34 -1.15
C ARG A 21 3.95 15.07 -2.48
N ASP A 22 4.57 13.91 -2.63
CA ASP A 22 5.21 13.51 -3.89
C ASP A 22 4.17 13.09 -4.95
N PHE A 23 3.02 12.56 -4.52
CA PHE A 23 1.91 12.10 -5.36
C PHE A 23 0.59 12.78 -4.96
N PRO A 24 0.40 14.07 -5.30
CA PRO A 24 -0.82 14.83 -4.95
C PRO A 24 -2.09 14.35 -5.66
N GLU A 25 -1.95 13.43 -6.61
CA GLU A 25 -3.04 12.69 -7.26
C GLU A 25 -3.62 11.56 -6.41
N LEU A 26 -2.92 11.16 -5.34
CA LEU A 26 -3.39 10.18 -4.38
C LEU A 26 -4.12 10.86 -3.22
N THR A 27 -5.05 10.12 -2.63
CA THR A 27 -5.69 10.47 -1.37
C THR A 27 -5.27 9.50 -0.27
N GLU A 28 -5.50 9.90 0.98
CA GLU A 28 -5.31 9.01 2.13
C GLU A 28 -6.17 7.73 2.02
N GLU A 29 -7.37 7.85 1.41
CA GLU A 29 -8.23 6.70 1.13
C GLU A 29 -7.60 5.73 0.14
N ASP A 30 -6.94 6.22 -0.91
CA ASP A 30 -6.26 5.37 -1.89
C ASP A 30 -5.13 4.56 -1.24
N ILE A 31 -4.34 5.20 -0.37
CA ILE A 31 -3.26 4.54 0.36
C ILE A 31 -3.82 3.49 1.32
N ARG A 32 -4.90 3.80 2.05
CA ARG A 32 -5.57 2.82 2.92
C ARG A 32 -6.14 1.64 2.13
N ALA A 33 -6.75 1.90 0.97
CA ALA A 33 -7.27 0.86 0.09
C ALA A 33 -6.14 -0.04 -0.43
N CYS A 34 -4.99 0.53 -0.77
CA CYS A 34 -3.78 -0.20 -1.17
C CYS A 34 -3.28 -1.15 -0.06
N ILE A 35 -3.19 -0.65 1.17
CA ILE A 35 -2.77 -1.46 2.33
C ILE A 35 -3.78 -2.58 2.62
N ALA A 36 -5.08 -2.27 2.60
CA ALA A 36 -6.14 -3.25 2.80
C ALA A 36 -6.13 -4.33 1.71
N PHE A 37 -5.92 -3.93 0.46
CA PHE A 37 -5.79 -4.85 -0.68
C PHE A 37 -4.58 -5.77 -0.50
N ALA A 38 -3.43 -5.24 -0.12
CA ALA A 38 -2.22 -6.02 0.12
C ALA A 38 -2.39 -7.03 1.26
N ALA A 39 -2.95 -6.59 2.39
CA ALA A 39 -3.25 -7.47 3.52
C ALA A 39 -4.23 -8.59 3.17
N ASN A 40 -5.26 -8.27 2.36
CA ASN A 40 -6.23 -9.26 1.91
C ASN A 40 -5.62 -10.25 0.90
N ARG A 41 -4.75 -9.78 0.00
CA ARG A 41 -4.07 -10.64 -0.98
C ARG A 41 -3.15 -11.66 -0.33
N GLU A 42 -2.37 -11.26 0.67
CA GLU A 42 -1.54 -12.17 1.47
C GLU A 42 -2.40 -13.25 2.18
N ARG A 43 -3.57 -12.84 2.69
CA ARG A 43 -4.52 -13.75 3.33
C ARG A 43 -5.10 -14.80 2.37
N GLU A 44 -5.37 -14.42 1.13
CA GLU A 44 -5.84 -15.36 0.09
C GLU A 44 -4.70 -16.28 -0.40
N LEU A 45 -3.48 -15.75 -0.59
CA LEU A 45 -2.30 -16.56 -0.94
C LEU A 45 -1.99 -17.64 0.11
N THR A 46 -2.13 -17.29 1.39
CA THR A 46 -1.93 -18.23 2.51
C THR A 46 -3.00 -19.33 2.54
N LYS A 47 -4.23 -19.07 2.08
CA LYS A 47 -5.31 -20.07 2.04
C LYS A 47 -5.12 -21.11 0.94
N ILE A 48 -4.47 -20.75 -0.17
CA ILE A 48 -4.29 -21.66 -1.33
C ILE A 48 -3.16 -22.67 -1.08
N SER A 49 -2.31 -22.42 -0.08
CA SER A 49 -1.14 -23.24 0.26
C SER A 49 -1.33 -24.14 1.50
N ALA A 50 -2.55 -24.24 2.03
CA ALA A 50 -2.91 -25.06 3.20
C ALA A 50 -3.61 -26.38 2.82
#